data_AF-A0A6I8QXL1-F1
#
_entry.id   AF-A0A6I8QXL1-F1
#
_cell.length_a   1.000
_cell.length_b   1.000
_cell.length_c   1.000
_cell.angle_alpha   90.00
_cell.angle_beta   90.00
_cell.angle_gamma   90.00
#
_symmetry.space_group_name_H-M   'P 1'
#
loop_
_entity.id
_entity.type
_entity.pdbx_description
1 polymer ?
#
loop_
_entity_poly.entity_id
_entity_poly.type
_entity_poly.pdbx_seq_one_letter_code
_entity_poly.pdbx_strand_id
1 'polypeptide(L)'
;ASYCTCVSFPPPPCQIRSDWFLVAVFNRYFSMPANVLVHVLLSRSEEEQINNIMDKLFVLFGVEILKKIPGRVSTDVDARLSFDKDGMVKRAKQNHLELTFGISNCCKYGIHCNMTLLFSFAQAVACAEAGVTLFSPFVGRILDWHVANSDKKSYEPSEDPGIYPVFLTLQ
;
A
#
# COMPACT_ATOMS: atom_id res chain seq x y z
N ALA A 1 -0.16 -2.06 -31.72
CA ALA A 1 1.29 -2.19 -31.49
C ALA A 1 1.64 -1.18 -30.40
N SER A 2 2.10 -1.54 -29.21
CA SER A 2 3.11 -2.56 -28.94
C SER A 2 2.81 -3.31 -27.65
N TYR A 3 2.69 -4.64 -27.79
CA TYR A 3 2.88 -5.58 -26.70
C TYR A 3 4.36 -5.51 -26.30
N CYS A 4 4.67 -5.02 -25.10
CA CYS A 4 5.98 -5.24 -24.52
C CYS A 4 5.93 -6.57 -23.77
N THR A 5 6.33 -7.62 -24.47
CA THR A 5 6.65 -8.95 -23.96
C THR A 5 7.81 -8.86 -22.96
N CYS A 6 7.53 -9.05 -21.69
CA CYS A 6 8.50 -9.56 -20.72
C CYS A 6 7.92 -10.84 -20.11
N VAL A 7 8.05 -11.93 -20.86
CA VAL A 7 7.93 -13.29 -20.34
C VAL A 7 9.22 -13.58 -19.55
N SER A 8 9.08 -14.27 -18.42
CA SER A 8 10.16 -14.83 -17.55
C SER A 8 10.86 -13.92 -16.53
N PHE A 9 10.09 -13.34 -15.60
CA PHE A 9 10.53 -13.09 -14.21
C PHE A 9 9.38 -13.52 -13.28
N PRO A 10 9.63 -14.06 -12.07
CA PRO A 10 8.55 -14.18 -11.09
C PRO A 10 7.92 -12.79 -10.94
N PRO A 11 6.57 -12.65 -11.02
CA PRO A 11 5.96 -11.35 -10.97
C PRO A 11 6.39 -10.62 -9.69
N PRO A 12 6.70 -9.32 -9.76
CA PRO A 12 7.09 -8.55 -8.59
C PRO A 12 5.98 -8.60 -7.53
N PRO A 13 6.32 -8.34 -6.24
CA PRO A 13 5.31 -8.25 -5.18
C PRO A 13 4.18 -7.30 -5.60
N CYS A 14 2.93 -7.70 -5.33
CA CYS A 14 1.75 -6.94 -5.73
C CYS A 14 1.26 -6.08 -4.57
N GLN A 15 0.79 -4.87 -4.85
CA GLN A 15 0.24 -3.98 -3.84
C GLN A 15 -1.26 -3.76 -4.07
N ILE A 16 -2.06 -4.01 -3.04
CA ILE A 16 -3.49 -3.67 -3.01
C ILE A 16 -3.63 -2.30 -2.38
N ARG A 17 -3.87 -1.30 -3.23
CA ARG A 17 -4.24 0.04 -2.78
C ARG A 17 -5.75 0.20 -2.68
N SER A 18 -6.18 1.03 -1.75
CA SER A 18 -7.61 1.30 -1.50
C SER A 18 -8.40 1.77 -2.73
N ASP A 19 -7.79 2.57 -3.61
CA ASP A 19 -8.38 3.05 -4.87
C ASP A 19 -8.62 1.92 -5.88
N TRP A 20 -7.66 1.00 -6.04
CA TRP A 20 -7.78 -0.15 -6.95
C TRP A 20 -8.79 -1.18 -6.44
N PHE A 21 -8.87 -1.32 -5.13
CA PHE A 21 -9.81 -2.20 -4.47
C PHE A 21 -11.25 -1.79 -4.74
N LEU A 22 -11.60 -0.51 -4.60
CA LEU A 22 -12.95 -0.01 -4.90
C LEU A 22 -13.33 -0.28 -6.36
N VAL A 23 -12.39 -0.08 -7.29
CA VAL A 23 -12.61 -0.37 -8.73
C VAL A 23 -12.80 -1.87 -8.97
N ALA A 24 -12.05 -2.74 -8.28
CA ALA A 24 -12.15 -4.19 -8.42
C ALA A 24 -13.47 -4.74 -7.84
N VAL A 25 -13.88 -4.23 -6.67
CA VAL A 25 -15.16 -4.56 -6.04
C VAL A 25 -16.32 -4.13 -6.93
N PHE A 26 -16.28 -2.91 -7.47
CA PHE A 26 -17.35 -2.37 -8.31
C PHE A 26 -17.50 -3.13 -9.64
N ASN A 27 -16.41 -3.54 -10.28
CA ASN A 27 -16.44 -4.08 -11.64
C ASN A 27 -16.54 -5.62 -11.74
N ARG A 28 -16.28 -6.40 -10.68
CA ARG A 28 -16.18 -7.86 -10.84
C ARG A 28 -16.50 -8.72 -9.61
N TYR A 29 -16.41 -8.19 -8.40
CA TYR A 29 -16.44 -8.98 -7.16
C TYR A 29 -17.78 -8.90 -6.39
N PHE A 30 -18.90 -8.76 -7.10
CA PHE A 30 -20.23 -8.76 -6.45
C PHE A 30 -20.65 -10.13 -5.89
N SER A 31 -19.85 -11.19 -6.08
CA SER A 31 -20.00 -12.46 -5.36
C SER A 31 -19.03 -12.51 -4.17
N MET A 32 -19.31 -11.70 -3.14
CA MET A 32 -18.62 -11.84 -1.87
C MET A 32 -18.92 -13.25 -1.32
N PRO A 33 -17.90 -14.02 -0.91
CA PRO A 33 -18.15 -15.33 -0.35
C PRO A 33 -18.92 -15.15 0.97
N ALA A 34 -20.00 -15.93 1.13
CA ALA A 34 -20.96 -15.81 2.25
C ALA A 34 -20.31 -15.91 3.64
N ASN A 35 -19.11 -16.48 3.72
CA ASN A 35 -18.30 -16.57 4.93
C ASN A 35 -17.84 -15.21 5.49
N VAL A 36 -17.77 -14.14 4.67
CA VAL A 36 -17.49 -12.78 5.16
C VAL A 36 -18.66 -12.25 5.98
N LEU A 37 -19.89 -12.51 5.56
CA LEU A 37 -21.10 -12.08 6.28
C LEU A 37 -21.20 -12.75 7.67
N VAL A 38 -20.85 -14.02 7.77
CA VAL A 38 -21.03 -14.81 9.00
C VAL A 38 -20.08 -14.37 10.12
N HIS A 39 -18.85 -13.95 9.79
CA HIS A 39 -17.86 -13.54 10.80
C HIS A 39 -18.11 -12.13 11.37
N VAL A 40 -18.97 -11.33 10.71
CA VAL A 40 -19.22 -9.92 11.04
C VAL A 40 -20.38 -9.75 12.03
N LEU A 41 -21.33 -10.68 12.02
CA LEU A 41 -22.55 -10.67 12.82
C LEU A 41 -22.34 -10.81 14.35
N LEU A 42 -21.09 -10.87 14.81
CA LEU A 42 -20.74 -11.01 16.24
C LEU A 42 -20.17 -9.72 16.87
N SER A 43 -20.13 -8.59 16.16
CA SER A 43 -19.58 -7.32 16.67
C SER A 43 -20.64 -6.30 17.10
N ARG A 44 -20.30 -5.48 18.11
CA ARG A 44 -21.25 -4.74 18.96
C ARG A 44 -21.79 -3.43 18.38
N SER A 45 -21.16 -2.85 17.35
CA SER A 45 -21.61 -1.60 16.69
C SER A 45 -21.48 -1.66 15.15
N GLU A 46 -22.32 -0.89 14.44
CA GLU A 46 -22.33 -0.84 12.97
C GLU A 46 -21.00 -0.37 12.37
N GLU A 47 -20.35 0.62 13.00
CA GLU A 47 -19.06 1.12 12.53
C GLU A 47 -17.96 0.06 12.65
N GLU A 48 -17.95 -0.69 13.75
CA GLU A 48 -16.98 -1.77 13.95
C GLU A 48 -17.25 -2.93 12.97
N GLN A 49 -18.52 -3.22 12.67
CA GLN A 49 -18.90 -4.19 11.64
C GLN A 49 -18.37 -3.80 10.27
N ILE A 50 -18.61 -2.56 9.84
CA ILE A 50 -18.14 -2.03 8.55
C ILE A 50 -16.61 -2.11 8.48
N ASN A 51 -15.92 -1.63 9.50
CA ASN A 51 -14.47 -1.66 9.57
C ASN A 51 -13.92 -3.11 9.50
N ASN A 52 -14.57 -4.08 10.13
CA ASN A 52 -14.16 -5.49 10.08
C ASN A 52 -14.46 -6.15 8.73
N ILE A 53 -15.60 -5.81 8.10
CA ILE A 53 -15.93 -6.26 6.73
C ILE A 53 -14.83 -5.79 5.77
N MET A 54 -14.49 -4.51 5.83
CA MET A 54 -13.51 -3.90 4.94
C MET A 54 -12.17 -4.61 5.06
N ASP A 55 -11.62 -4.72 6.28
CA ASP A 55 -10.36 -5.44 6.52
C ASP A 55 -10.39 -6.86 5.97
N LYS A 56 -11.46 -7.61 6.24
CA LYS A 56 -11.56 -9.00 5.81
C LYS A 56 -11.60 -9.10 4.28
N LEU A 57 -12.28 -8.18 3.63
CA LEU A 57 -12.35 -8.13 2.18
C LEU A 57 -10.97 -7.81 1.57
N PHE A 58 -10.20 -6.89 2.17
CA PHE A 58 -8.81 -6.62 1.79
C PHE A 58 -7.92 -7.87 1.93
N VAL A 59 -8.01 -8.59 3.05
CA VAL A 59 -7.26 -9.85 3.26
C VAL A 59 -7.64 -10.91 2.23
N LEU A 60 -8.93 -11.12 1.99
CA LEU A 60 -9.40 -12.13 1.04
C LEU A 60 -8.97 -11.82 -0.39
N PHE A 61 -9.00 -10.54 -0.78
CA PHE A 61 -8.49 -10.11 -2.06
C PHE A 61 -6.99 -10.42 -2.19
N GLY A 62 -6.20 -10.16 -1.14
CA GLY A 62 -4.79 -10.54 -1.08
C GLY A 62 -4.55 -12.04 -1.22
N VAL A 63 -5.37 -12.86 -0.57
CA VAL A 63 -5.30 -14.32 -0.70
C VAL A 63 -5.55 -14.78 -2.15
N GLU A 64 -6.50 -14.19 -2.86
CA GLU A 64 -6.74 -14.53 -4.27
C GLU A 64 -5.57 -14.11 -5.18
N ILE A 65 -4.92 -12.98 -4.90
CA ILE A 65 -3.71 -12.56 -5.62
C ILE A 65 -2.55 -13.52 -5.34
N LEU A 66 -2.34 -13.92 -4.08
CA LEU A 66 -1.28 -14.85 -3.69
C LEU A 66 -1.38 -16.22 -4.38
N LYS A 67 -2.58 -16.65 -4.80
CA LYS A 67 -2.74 -17.85 -5.63
C LYS A 67 -2.19 -17.71 -7.05
N LYS A 68 -1.91 -16.49 -7.51
CA LYS A 68 -1.46 -16.16 -8.87
C LYS A 68 0.00 -15.74 -8.92
N ILE A 69 0.60 -15.33 -7.80
CA ILE A 69 1.98 -14.83 -7.74
C ILE A 69 2.82 -15.60 -6.70
N PRO A 70 4.09 -15.91 -6.98
CA PRO A 70 5.00 -16.57 -6.04
C PRO A 70 5.70 -15.57 -5.10
N GLY A 71 4.98 -14.55 -4.62
CA GLY A 71 5.57 -13.40 -3.95
C GLY A 71 4.80 -12.94 -2.71
N ARG A 72 4.93 -11.65 -2.40
CA ARG A 72 4.21 -10.98 -1.31
C ARG A 72 3.09 -10.11 -1.87
N VAL A 73 2.06 -9.91 -1.05
CA VAL A 73 1.01 -8.94 -1.32
C VAL A 73 1.01 -7.91 -0.20
N SER A 74 1.23 -6.65 -0.57
CA SER A 74 1.05 -5.53 0.34
C SER A 74 -0.41 -5.13 0.39
N THR A 75 -0.93 -4.82 1.57
CA THR A 75 -2.33 -4.45 1.74
C THR A 75 -2.44 -3.23 2.64
N ASP A 76 -3.02 -2.16 2.11
CA ASP A 76 -3.12 -0.90 2.83
C ASP A 76 -3.89 -1.04 4.16
N VAL A 77 -3.48 -0.25 5.16
CA VAL A 77 -4.26 -0.02 6.39
C VAL A 77 -4.99 1.30 6.27
N ASP A 78 -6.12 1.41 6.97
CA ASP A 78 -6.96 2.60 6.97
C ASP A 78 -6.15 3.89 7.21
N ALA A 79 -6.18 4.77 6.21
CA ALA A 79 -5.48 6.04 6.23
C ALA A 79 -5.96 6.97 7.35
N ARG A 80 -7.12 6.75 7.97
CA ARG A 80 -7.57 7.50 9.15
C ARG A 80 -6.67 7.27 10.37
N LEU A 81 -6.00 6.12 10.43
CA LEU A 81 -5.06 5.78 11.50
C LEU A 81 -3.66 6.35 11.29
N SER A 82 -3.42 7.10 10.21
CA SER A 82 -2.11 7.63 9.81
C SER A 82 -1.30 8.33 10.91
N PHE A 83 -1.98 8.96 11.87
CA PHE A 83 -1.37 9.67 12.99
C PHE A 83 -1.51 8.94 14.33
N ASP A 84 -2.21 7.80 14.36
CA ASP A 84 -2.40 6.94 15.52
C ASP A 84 -1.51 5.70 15.42
N LYS A 85 -0.30 5.82 15.97
CA LYS A 85 0.70 4.74 15.97
C LYS A 85 0.18 3.45 16.60
N ASP A 86 -0.51 3.56 17.73
CA ASP A 86 -0.97 2.39 18.48
C ASP A 86 -2.16 1.74 17.78
N GLY A 87 -3.08 2.56 17.23
CA GLY A 87 -4.17 2.10 16.37
C GLY A 87 -3.65 1.36 15.14
N MET A 88 -2.64 1.90 14.45
CA MET A 88 -2.00 1.24 13.30
C MET A 88 -1.38 -0.10 13.68
N VAL A 89 -0.57 -0.15 14.74
CA VAL A 89 0.08 -1.40 15.20
C VAL A 89 -0.98 -2.45 15.56
N LYS A 90 -2.03 -2.04 16.27
CA LYS A 90 -3.13 -2.93 16.67
C LYS A 90 -3.84 -3.51 15.44
N ARG A 91 -4.17 -2.67 14.46
CA ARG A 91 -4.85 -3.07 13.23
C ARG A 91 -3.98 -3.98 12.36
N ALA A 92 -2.69 -3.67 12.25
CA ALA A 92 -1.72 -4.49 11.54
C ALA A 92 -1.62 -5.91 12.11
N LYS A 93 -1.54 -6.01 13.45
CA LYS A 93 -1.47 -7.28 14.17
C LYS A 93 -2.74 -8.11 14.00
N GLN A 94 -3.90 -7.47 13.99
CA GLN A 94 -5.19 -8.16 13.85
C GLN A 94 -5.33 -8.87 12.49
N ASN A 95 -4.77 -8.29 11.42
CA ASN A 95 -5.04 -8.74 10.06
C ASN A 95 -3.81 -9.20 9.28
N HIS A 96 -2.62 -9.22 9.89
CA HIS A 96 -1.34 -9.52 9.23
C HIS A 96 -1.09 -8.71 7.94
N LEU A 97 -1.48 -7.44 7.95
CA LEU A 97 -1.38 -6.55 6.79
C LEU A 97 0.01 -5.91 6.72
N GLU A 98 0.57 -5.81 5.52
CA GLU A 98 1.77 -5.00 5.28
C GLU A 98 1.37 -3.52 5.35
N LEU A 99 1.73 -2.88 6.45
CA LEU A 99 1.33 -1.52 6.74
C LEU A 99 1.82 -0.53 5.69
N THR A 100 0.91 0.37 5.38
CA THR A 100 1.05 1.42 4.41
C THR A 100 0.74 2.73 5.15
N PHE A 101 1.73 3.62 5.23
CA PHE A 101 1.71 4.95 5.88
C PHE A 101 2.10 5.00 7.38
N GLY A 102 2.75 6.09 7.81
CA GLY A 102 3.24 6.31 9.18
C GLY A 102 4.53 5.54 9.53
N ILE A 103 5.57 6.22 10.04
CA ILE A 103 6.80 5.56 10.56
C ILE A 103 6.41 4.80 11.83
N SER A 104 5.86 3.61 11.62
CA SER A 104 5.39 2.74 12.67
C SER A 104 6.52 1.76 12.98
N ASN A 105 6.78 1.56 14.27
CA ASN A 105 7.75 0.57 14.75
C ASN A 105 7.27 -0.88 14.52
N CYS A 106 6.42 -1.13 13.52
CA CYS A 106 5.77 -2.41 13.31
C CYS A 106 6.75 -3.52 12.95
N CYS A 107 7.89 -3.15 12.35
CA CYS A 107 9.00 -4.05 12.11
C CYS A 107 9.60 -4.61 13.42
N LYS A 108 9.44 -3.92 14.57
CA LYS A 108 9.82 -4.47 15.89
C LYS A 108 8.97 -5.67 16.32
N TYR A 109 7.81 -5.89 15.69
CA TYR A 109 6.94 -7.03 15.96
C TYR A 109 7.06 -8.13 14.89
N GLY A 110 8.09 -8.09 14.03
CA GLY A 110 8.28 -9.05 12.95
C GLY A 110 7.28 -8.90 11.79
N ILE A 111 6.55 -7.78 11.74
CA ILE A 111 5.63 -7.47 10.64
C ILE A 111 6.42 -6.75 9.55
N HIS A 112 6.41 -7.31 8.35
CA HIS A 112 6.97 -6.64 7.19
C HIS A 112 6.07 -5.48 6.78
N CYS A 113 6.63 -4.30 6.53
CA CYS A 113 5.86 -3.11 6.18
C CYS A 113 6.34 -2.52 4.86
N ASN A 114 5.41 -1.90 4.13
CA ASN A 114 5.64 -1.20 2.87
C ASN A 114 5.30 0.28 3.06
N MET A 115 6.33 1.12 3.23
CA MET A 115 6.16 2.56 3.43
C MET A 115 5.85 3.29 2.13
N THR A 116 4.56 3.59 1.90
CA THR A 116 4.09 4.40 0.77
C THR A 116 4.09 5.91 1.06
N LEU A 117 3.69 6.72 0.06
CA LEU A 117 3.51 8.18 0.18
C LEU A 117 4.76 8.88 0.74
N LEU A 118 5.90 8.38 0.28
CA LEU A 118 7.21 8.90 0.61
C LEU A 118 7.59 9.95 -0.45
N PHE A 119 7.78 11.19 -0.01
CA PHE A 119 8.03 12.35 -0.88
C PHE A 119 9.35 13.05 -0.57
N SER A 120 9.87 12.90 0.65
CA SER A 120 11.07 13.60 1.12
C SER A 120 12.16 12.64 1.56
N PHE A 121 13.42 13.09 1.43
CA PHE A 121 14.57 12.34 1.93
C PHE A 121 14.50 12.09 3.44
N ALA A 122 13.98 13.04 4.23
CA ALA A 122 13.79 12.87 5.67
C ALA A 122 12.88 11.69 6.00
N GLN A 123 11.80 11.48 5.24
CA GLN A 123 10.94 10.31 5.42
C GLN A 123 11.68 9.01 5.09
N ALA A 124 12.53 9.00 4.05
CA ALA A 124 13.32 7.82 3.70
C ALA A 124 14.34 7.45 4.77
N VAL A 125 15.09 8.44 5.28
CA VAL A 125 16.03 8.22 6.39
C VAL A 125 15.28 7.67 7.60
N ALA A 126 14.15 8.27 7.97
CA ALA A 126 13.37 7.80 9.11
C ALA A 126 12.78 6.39 8.90
N CYS A 127 12.41 6.01 7.67
CA CYS A 127 11.99 4.64 7.34
C CYS A 127 13.17 3.66 7.42
N ALA A 128 14.36 4.06 6.97
CA ALA A 128 15.57 3.24 7.07
C ALA A 128 15.96 3.02 8.54
N GLU A 129 15.97 4.09 9.36
CA GLU A 129 16.24 4.02 10.80
C GLU A 129 15.20 3.19 11.57
N ALA A 130 13.94 3.19 11.12
CA ALA A 130 12.89 2.36 11.68
C ALA A 130 12.97 0.87 11.27
N GLY A 131 13.87 0.53 10.34
CA GLY A 131 14.10 -0.85 9.89
C GLY A 131 12.95 -1.40 9.04
N VAL A 132 12.34 -0.57 8.20
CA VAL A 132 11.20 -0.99 7.38
C VAL A 132 11.64 -1.89 6.24
N THR A 133 10.85 -2.94 5.93
CA THR A 133 11.19 -3.93 4.90
C THR A 133 11.30 -3.34 3.50
N LEU A 134 10.37 -2.45 3.16
CA LEU A 134 10.26 -1.86 1.83
C LEU A 134 9.65 -0.46 1.95
N PHE A 135 10.08 0.46 1.09
CA PHE A 135 9.43 1.75 0.92
C PHE A 135 9.16 1.99 -0.57
N SER A 136 8.06 2.68 -0.86
CA SER A 136 7.50 2.91 -2.19
C SER A 136 7.37 4.42 -2.43
N PRO A 137 8.43 5.10 -2.92
CA PRO A 137 8.41 6.54 -3.19
C PRO A 137 7.52 6.89 -4.39
N PHE A 138 6.85 8.04 -4.33
CA PHE A 138 5.83 8.42 -5.32
C PHE A 138 6.39 9.36 -6.40
N VAL A 139 7.06 8.80 -7.41
CA VAL A 139 7.67 9.55 -8.51
C VAL A 139 6.65 10.45 -9.23
N GLY A 140 5.56 9.87 -9.74
CA GLY A 140 4.57 10.60 -10.55
C GLY A 140 3.88 11.75 -9.81
N ARG A 141 3.58 11.58 -8.52
CA ARG A 141 2.96 12.66 -7.73
C ARG A 141 3.93 13.81 -7.43
N ILE A 142 5.24 13.54 -7.34
CA ILE A 142 6.25 14.59 -7.20
C ILE A 142 6.32 15.40 -8.51
N LEU A 143 6.32 14.71 -9.66
CA LEU A 143 6.23 15.37 -10.96
C LEU A 143 4.97 16.22 -11.09
N ASP A 144 3.79 15.68 -10.75
CA ASP A 144 2.52 16.42 -10.76
C ASP A 144 2.62 17.71 -9.95
N TRP A 145 3.19 17.65 -8.74
CA TRP A 145 3.35 18.82 -7.88
C TRP A 145 4.28 19.86 -8.50
N HIS A 146 5.41 19.44 -9.09
CA HIS A 146 6.33 20.35 -9.77
C HIS A 146 5.70 20.99 -11.00
N VAL A 147 4.96 20.24 -11.82
CA VAL A 147 4.22 20.79 -12.96
C VAL A 147 3.15 21.78 -12.50
N ALA A 148 2.46 21.53 -11.39
CA ALA A 148 1.45 22.44 -10.88
C ALA A 148 2.04 23.73 -10.26
N ASN A 149 3.16 23.63 -9.54
CA ASN A 149 3.67 24.70 -8.67
C ASN A 149 4.92 25.42 -9.20
N SER A 150 5.47 25.00 -10.34
CA SER A 150 6.61 25.68 -10.99
C SER A 150 6.25 26.18 -12.39
N ASP A 151 7.11 27.03 -12.95
CA ASP A 151 6.96 27.53 -14.33
C ASP A 151 7.24 26.43 -15.37
N LYS A 152 8.03 25.42 -15.01
CA LYS A 152 8.39 24.30 -15.90
C LYS A 152 7.28 23.24 -15.90
N LYS A 153 6.64 23.06 -17.06
CA LYS A 153 5.51 22.13 -17.25
C LYS A 153 5.87 20.79 -17.92
N SER A 154 7.09 20.66 -18.41
CA SER A 154 7.59 19.44 -19.05
C SER A 154 9.00 19.15 -18.56
N TYR A 155 9.28 17.88 -18.33
CA TYR A 155 10.55 17.38 -17.81
C TYR A 155 11.02 16.23 -18.69
N GLU A 156 12.30 16.25 -19.07
CA GLU A 156 12.93 15.06 -19.66
C GLU A 156 13.09 13.97 -18.59
N PRO A 157 13.18 12.68 -18.96
CA PRO A 157 13.32 11.59 -17.98
C PRO A 157 14.52 11.76 -17.03
N SER A 158 15.63 12.36 -17.49
CA SER A 158 16.80 12.63 -16.63
C SER A 158 16.61 13.81 -15.68
N GLU A 159 15.60 14.64 -15.90
CA GLU A 159 15.31 15.85 -15.13
C GLU A 159 14.06 15.72 -14.27
N ASP A 160 13.41 14.55 -14.26
CA ASP A 160 12.19 14.32 -13.50
C ASP A 160 12.48 14.49 -11.98
N PRO A 161 11.85 15.46 -11.32
CA PRO A 161 12.08 15.73 -9.90
C PRO A 161 11.65 14.57 -9.00
N GLY A 162 10.76 13.69 -9.47
CA GLY A 162 10.35 12.49 -8.75
C GLY A 162 11.40 11.37 -8.78
N ILE A 163 12.30 11.38 -9.76
CA ILE A 163 13.36 10.36 -9.90
C ILE A 163 14.51 10.62 -8.94
N TYR A 164 14.84 11.89 -8.69
CA TYR A 164 15.98 12.27 -7.85
C TYR A 164 15.90 11.74 -6.39
N PRO A 165 14.74 11.84 -5.69
CA PRO A 165 14.58 11.22 -4.36
C PRO A 165 14.74 9.70 -4.37
N VAL A 166 14.36 9.00 -5.45
CA VAL A 166 14.55 7.55 -5.55
C VAL A 166 16.03 7.20 -5.62
N PHE A 167 16.82 7.93 -6.40
CA PHE A 167 18.27 7.70 -6.48
C PHE A 167 18.98 7.99 -5.15
N LEU A 168 18.65 9.10 -4.49
CA LEU A 168 19.27 9.47 -3.21
C LEU A 168 19.00 8.46 -2.08
N THR A 169 17.91 7.71 -2.17
CA THR A 169 17.52 6.74 -1.14
C THR A 169 18.11 5.35 -1.36
N LEU A 170 18.78 5.13 -2.51
CA LEU A 170 19.46 3.88 -2.87
C LEU A 170 20.99 3.93 -2.66
N GLN A 171 21.54 5.08 -2.24
CA GLN A 171 22.96 5.29 -1.94
C GLN A 171 23.23 5.19 -0.44
#